data_AF-A0A8X6GAK5-F1
#
_entry.id   AF-A0A8X6GAK5-F1
#
_cell.length_a   1.000
_cell.length_b   1.000
_cell.length_c   1.000
_cell.angle_alpha   90.00
_cell.angle_beta   90.00
_cell.angle_gamma   90.00
#
_symmetry.space_group_name_H-M   'P 1'
#
loop_
_entity.id
_entity.type
_entity.pdbx_description
1 polymer ?
#
loop_
_entity_poly.entity_id
_entity_poly.type
_entity_poly.pdbx_seq_one_letter_code
_entity_poly.pdbx_strand_id
1 'polypeptide(L)'
;YYIVFSSKVNPENSEATFESEIFPPDEDEFCLTFYYQMSGKNLGALKVLKREGSGSNSTLWLLQGDQKKTWKKGRAIIQPTVEEYQIIFQGITGNGTNDFMAIDDIRIRKGELCKITPPEAEPLEDDLNTTYEPFNYTYDFKTSSEPSNYTYDFNTTYEPINSTYYRTSSTPAPRTTLKKHAICQNDRDCLNGGLCRKLGRGESFCDCPPLFVGEWCELGLCEKMHSKCRAMGAICKIAGLNAVCECLPGTIYRRKSGLCEDICDPWKCDHGKCQVIGRNYRCICDEGYTGSKCDQKPKQKQNVFAVWFIVLAVISMSTFVLLIGTLCFICHFKRSMGK
;
A
#
# COMPACT_ATOMS: atom_id res chain seq x y z
N TYR A 1 15.81 9.19 -14.12
CA TYR A 1 15.37 8.04 -14.93
C TYR A 1 13.89 8.23 -15.13
N TYR A 2 13.35 8.06 -16.32
CA TYR A 2 11.94 8.33 -16.61
C TYR A 2 11.24 7.09 -17.17
N ILE A 3 9.92 7.03 -17.01
CA ILE A 3 9.06 5.98 -17.55
C ILE A 3 8.63 6.38 -18.96
N VAL A 4 8.57 5.42 -19.89
CA VAL A 4 8.18 5.66 -21.29
C VAL A 4 7.06 4.72 -21.71
N PHE A 5 6.03 5.29 -22.32
CA PHE A 5 5.01 4.60 -23.10
C PHE A 5 5.31 4.86 -24.59
N SER A 6 5.56 3.82 -25.38
CA SER A 6 5.92 3.97 -26.80
C SER A 6 5.02 3.14 -27.70
N SER A 7 4.65 3.70 -28.85
CA SER A 7 3.86 3.03 -29.89
C SER A 7 4.69 2.11 -30.81
N LYS A 8 6.02 2.02 -30.62
CA LYS A 8 6.92 1.29 -31.54
C LYS A 8 6.61 -0.20 -31.74
N VAL A 9 5.86 -0.82 -30.82
CA VAL A 9 5.63 -2.28 -30.79
C VAL A 9 4.14 -2.63 -30.68
N ASN A 10 3.25 -1.66 -30.45
CA ASN A 10 1.87 -1.92 -30.04
C ASN A 10 0.85 -1.42 -31.09
N PRO A 11 -0.26 -2.15 -31.30
CA PRO A 11 -1.36 -1.71 -32.16
C PRO A 11 -2.00 -0.41 -31.67
N GLU A 12 -2.74 0.27 -32.55
CA GLU A 12 -3.52 1.47 -32.22
C GLU A 12 -4.48 1.20 -31.05
N ASN A 13 -4.65 2.17 -30.14
CA ASN A 13 -5.46 2.10 -28.92
C ASN A 13 -4.99 1.04 -27.90
N SER A 14 -3.72 0.64 -27.93
CA SER A 14 -3.16 -0.18 -26.87
C SER A 14 -2.96 0.66 -25.61
N GLU A 15 -3.27 0.07 -24.47
CA GLU A 15 -3.14 0.71 -23.16
C GLU A 15 -1.98 0.09 -22.38
N ALA A 16 -1.21 0.93 -21.70
CA ALA A 16 -0.22 0.52 -20.73
C ALA A 16 -0.38 1.36 -19.47
N THR A 17 -0.37 0.71 -18.31
CA THR A 17 -0.56 1.35 -17.01
C THR A 17 0.71 1.30 -16.16
N PHE A 18 0.92 2.35 -15.40
CA PHE A 18 1.88 2.43 -14.31
C PHE A 18 1.11 2.79 -13.03
N GLU A 19 1.03 1.84 -12.11
CA GLU A 19 0.20 1.92 -10.91
C GLU A 19 1.06 2.23 -9.68
N SER A 20 0.56 3.10 -8.80
CA SER A 20 1.16 3.34 -7.49
C SER A 20 0.95 2.16 -6.54
N GLU A 21 1.56 2.23 -5.36
CA GLU A 21 1.09 1.44 -4.21
C GLU A 21 -0.35 1.82 -3.83
N ILE A 22 -0.99 0.98 -3.03
CA ILE A 22 -2.31 1.27 -2.47
C ILE A 22 -2.12 2.23 -1.29
N PHE A 23 -2.78 3.39 -1.36
CA PHE A 23 -2.83 4.37 -0.29
C PHE A 23 -4.03 4.10 0.62
N PRO A 24 -3.91 4.37 1.94
CA PRO A 24 -5.04 4.28 2.85
C PRO A 24 -6.09 5.38 2.55
N PRO A 25 -7.31 5.25 3.09
CA PRO A 25 -8.29 6.33 3.14
C PRO A 25 -7.69 7.62 3.73
N ASP A 26 -8.06 8.77 3.17
CA ASP A 26 -7.56 10.07 3.60
C ASP A 26 -8.64 11.15 3.40
N GLU A 27 -8.80 12.01 4.42
CA GLU A 27 -9.79 13.09 4.43
C GLU A 27 -9.26 14.38 3.81
N ASP A 28 -7.97 14.42 3.46
CA ASP A 28 -7.33 15.60 2.89
C ASP A 28 -7.33 15.58 1.35
N GLU A 29 -7.36 16.77 0.77
CA GLU A 29 -7.07 16.97 -0.64
C GLU A 29 -5.54 16.99 -0.85
N PHE A 30 -5.07 16.27 -1.87
CA PHE A 30 -3.66 16.28 -2.26
C PHE A 30 -3.45 16.79 -3.68
N CYS A 31 -2.28 17.39 -3.89
CA CYS A 31 -1.82 17.74 -5.22
C CYS A 31 -0.83 16.71 -5.74
N LEU A 32 -1.23 15.99 -6.79
CA LEU A 32 -0.32 15.20 -7.61
C LEU A 32 0.41 16.13 -8.56
N THR A 33 1.74 16.07 -8.58
CA THR A 33 2.58 16.78 -9.53
C THR A 33 3.51 15.80 -10.21
N PHE A 34 3.73 15.97 -11.51
CA PHE A 34 4.63 15.12 -12.30
C PHE A 34 5.18 15.94 -13.48
N TYR A 35 6.24 15.45 -14.11
CA TYR A 35 6.71 15.95 -15.39
C TYR A 35 6.32 14.97 -16.49
N TYR A 36 5.89 15.51 -17.62
CA TYR A 36 5.50 14.73 -18.78
C TYR A 36 6.12 15.29 -20.07
N GLN A 37 6.33 14.40 -21.04
CA GLN A 37 6.63 14.73 -22.42
C GLN A 37 5.74 13.86 -23.30
N MET A 38 5.00 14.46 -24.22
CA MET A 38 4.13 13.74 -25.15
C MET A 38 4.47 14.24 -26.54
N SER A 39 5.12 13.41 -27.35
CA SER A 39 5.55 13.80 -28.70
C SER A 39 5.20 12.75 -29.71
N GLY A 40 4.48 13.16 -30.76
CA GLY A 40 4.01 12.24 -31.79
C GLY A 40 2.88 12.79 -32.65
N LYS A 41 2.88 12.47 -33.94
CA LYS A 41 1.94 13.09 -34.91
C LYS A 41 0.51 12.56 -34.74
N ASN A 42 0.36 11.30 -34.37
CA ASN A 42 -0.92 10.65 -34.11
C ASN A 42 -0.86 10.00 -32.72
N LEU A 43 -0.37 10.77 -31.73
CA LEU A 43 -0.22 10.28 -30.38
C LEU A 43 -1.59 10.16 -29.73
N GLY A 44 -1.80 9.10 -28.94
CA GLY A 44 -3.05 8.89 -28.21
C GLY A 44 -3.15 9.81 -27.01
N ALA A 45 -3.35 9.23 -25.82
CA ALA A 45 -3.66 9.99 -24.62
C ALA A 45 -2.82 9.54 -23.43
N LEU A 46 -2.51 10.48 -22.53
CA LEU A 46 -2.00 10.19 -21.19
C LEU A 46 -3.08 10.55 -20.18
N LYS A 47 -3.46 9.58 -19.36
CA LYS A 47 -4.45 9.71 -18.29
C LYS A 47 -3.81 9.51 -16.92
N VAL A 48 -4.32 10.23 -15.93
CA VAL A 48 -4.14 9.93 -14.51
C VAL A 48 -5.51 9.54 -13.96
N LEU A 49 -5.59 8.36 -13.39
CA LEU A 49 -6.80 7.81 -12.78
C LEU A 49 -6.60 7.63 -11.28
N LYS A 50 -7.68 7.78 -10.51
CA LYS A 50 -7.79 7.30 -9.13
C LYS A 50 -8.71 6.09 -9.14
N ARG A 51 -8.20 4.95 -8.69
CA ARG A 51 -8.98 3.71 -8.48
C ARG A 51 -9.21 3.54 -6.99
N GLU A 52 -10.47 3.50 -6.57
CA GLU A 52 -10.85 3.25 -5.17
C GLU A 52 -11.05 1.74 -4.92
N GLY A 53 -11.06 1.33 -3.65
CA GLY A 53 -11.14 -0.07 -3.23
C GLY A 53 -12.39 -0.81 -3.74
N SER A 54 -13.49 -0.09 -3.94
CA SER A 54 -14.72 -0.54 -4.61
C SER A 54 -14.53 -0.90 -6.08
N GLY A 55 -13.40 -0.53 -6.69
CA GLY A 55 -13.13 -0.64 -8.12
C GLY A 55 -13.61 0.57 -8.94
N SER A 56 -14.16 1.60 -8.30
CA SER A 56 -14.53 2.86 -8.94
C SER A 56 -13.28 3.57 -9.48
N ASN A 57 -13.30 3.96 -10.76
CA ASN A 57 -12.23 4.73 -11.40
C ASN A 57 -12.72 6.15 -11.70
N SER A 58 -12.02 7.16 -11.18
CA SER A 58 -12.22 8.56 -11.56
C SER A 58 -11.01 9.09 -12.33
N THR A 59 -11.25 9.91 -13.35
CA THR A 59 -10.17 10.55 -14.12
C THR A 59 -9.79 11.85 -13.42
N LEU A 60 -8.51 12.00 -13.07
CA LEU A 60 -7.99 13.21 -12.43
C LEU A 60 -7.33 14.17 -13.42
N TRP A 61 -6.83 13.64 -14.54
CA TRP A 61 -6.09 14.39 -15.55
C TRP A 61 -6.09 13.60 -16.87
N LEU A 62 -6.37 14.27 -17.99
CA LEU A 62 -6.37 13.64 -19.31
C LEU A 62 -5.84 14.61 -20.36
N LEU A 63 -4.73 14.28 -21.00
CA LEU A 63 -4.22 15.07 -22.12
C LEU A 63 -4.06 14.19 -23.36
N GLN A 64 -4.38 14.76 -24.52
CA GLN A 64 -4.36 14.05 -25.80
C GLN A 64 -3.40 14.72 -26.80
N GLY A 65 -2.87 13.92 -27.72
CA GLY A 65 -2.10 14.40 -28.85
C GLY A 65 -0.72 14.96 -28.53
N ASP A 66 -0.09 15.58 -29.54
CA ASP A 66 1.25 16.14 -29.43
C ASP A 66 1.30 17.33 -28.47
N GLN A 67 2.24 17.26 -27.51
CA GLN A 67 2.54 18.33 -26.57
C GLN A 67 3.92 18.94 -26.82
N LYS A 68 4.52 18.64 -27.98
CA LYS A 68 5.91 18.92 -28.35
C LYS A 68 6.91 18.12 -27.52
N LYS A 69 8.12 17.99 -28.07
CA LYS A 69 9.24 17.30 -27.41
C LYS A 69 9.91 18.18 -26.34
N THR A 70 9.14 18.66 -25.38
CA THR A 70 9.63 19.40 -24.19
C THR A 70 8.99 18.86 -22.93
N TRP A 71 9.74 18.84 -21.83
CA TRP A 71 9.19 18.48 -20.52
C TRP A 71 8.24 19.58 -20.03
N LYS A 72 7.01 19.19 -19.69
CA LYS A 72 5.98 20.05 -19.12
C LYS A 72 5.60 19.51 -17.74
N LYS A 73 5.18 20.41 -16.84
CA LYS A 73 4.71 20.03 -15.51
C LYS A 73 3.21 19.75 -15.55
N GLY A 74 2.82 18.55 -15.15
CA GLY A 74 1.43 18.14 -14.92
C GLY A 74 1.03 18.35 -13.46
N ARG A 75 -0.22 18.70 -13.23
CA ARG A 75 -0.84 18.73 -11.91
C ARG A 75 -2.24 18.16 -11.95
N ALA A 76 -2.58 17.30 -11.00
CA ALA A 76 -3.90 16.71 -10.84
C ALA A 76 -4.33 16.78 -9.37
N ILE A 77 -5.62 17.01 -9.13
CA ILE A 77 -6.19 17.07 -7.78
C ILE A 77 -6.59 15.66 -7.38
N ILE A 78 -6.15 15.20 -6.21
CA ILE A 78 -6.60 13.94 -5.61
C ILE A 78 -7.61 14.32 -4.53
N GLN A 79 -8.88 14.02 -4.79
CA GLN A 79 -9.97 14.28 -3.86
C GLN A 79 -9.92 13.31 -2.66
N PRO A 80 -10.35 13.75 -1.46
CA PRO A 80 -10.51 12.90 -0.28
C PRO A 80 -11.31 11.63 -0.55
N THR A 81 -11.07 10.56 0.21
CA THR A 81 -11.87 9.33 0.13
C THR A 81 -11.81 8.52 1.42
N VAL A 82 -12.89 7.79 1.65
CA VAL A 82 -13.03 6.84 2.77
C VAL A 82 -12.54 5.43 2.42
N GLU A 83 -12.15 5.20 1.17
CA GLU A 83 -11.65 3.92 0.68
C GLU A 83 -10.13 3.95 0.46
N GLU A 84 -9.49 2.78 0.51
CA GLU A 84 -8.13 2.66 -0.01
C GLU A 84 -8.13 2.97 -1.52
N TYR A 85 -7.04 3.55 -2.04
CA TYR A 85 -7.00 3.98 -3.44
C TYR A 85 -5.62 3.84 -4.08
N GLN A 86 -5.59 3.78 -5.41
CA GLN A 86 -4.36 3.82 -6.22
C GLN A 86 -4.42 4.97 -7.22
N ILE A 87 -3.25 5.54 -7.53
CA ILE A 87 -3.04 6.48 -8.62
C ILE A 87 -2.42 5.73 -9.80
N ILE A 88 -3.02 5.89 -10.97
CA ILE A 88 -2.65 5.12 -12.18
C ILE A 88 -2.36 6.08 -13.32
N PHE A 89 -1.15 6.01 -13.84
CA PHE A 89 -0.79 6.64 -15.11
C PHE A 89 -1.09 5.65 -16.24
N GLN A 90 -1.99 6.02 -17.14
CA GLN A 90 -2.38 5.19 -18.28
C GLN A 90 -1.98 5.90 -19.57
N GLY A 91 -1.05 5.29 -20.31
CA GLY A 91 -0.69 5.70 -21.66
C GLY A 91 -1.50 4.91 -22.69
N ILE A 92 -2.18 5.62 -23.59
CA ILE A 92 -2.94 5.08 -24.71
C ILE A 92 -2.19 5.41 -26.00
N THR A 93 -1.82 4.39 -26.77
CA THR A 93 -1.14 4.59 -28.06
C THR A 93 -2.13 5.04 -29.13
N GLY A 94 -1.73 5.97 -29.97
CA GLY A 94 -2.44 6.27 -31.22
C GLY A 94 -1.74 5.64 -32.43
N ASN A 95 -2.15 6.01 -33.64
CA ASN A 95 -1.66 5.41 -34.90
C ASN A 95 -0.38 6.08 -35.46
N GLY A 96 0.52 6.52 -34.59
CA GLY A 96 1.73 7.25 -34.98
C GLY A 96 2.99 6.43 -34.88
N THR A 97 3.89 6.58 -35.86
CA THR A 97 5.18 5.90 -35.92
C THR A 97 6.26 6.75 -35.24
N ASN A 98 6.88 6.20 -34.17
CA ASN A 98 7.84 6.86 -33.26
C ASN A 98 7.25 7.84 -32.23
N ASP A 99 5.98 7.68 -31.92
CA ASP A 99 5.33 8.46 -30.87
C ASP A 99 5.73 7.92 -29.49
N PHE A 100 5.91 8.82 -28.53
CA PHE A 100 6.19 8.44 -27.15
C PHE A 100 5.59 9.42 -26.15
N MET A 101 5.22 8.85 -25.00
CA MET A 101 4.88 9.58 -23.79
C MET A 101 5.91 9.21 -22.74
N ALA A 102 6.43 10.19 -22.02
CA ALA A 102 7.33 9.95 -20.91
C ALA A 102 6.83 10.69 -19.68
N ILE A 103 7.01 10.09 -18.51
CA ILE A 103 6.70 10.69 -17.21
C ILE A 103 7.90 10.58 -16.27
N ASP A 104 8.11 11.59 -15.44
CA ASP A 104 9.18 11.65 -14.43
C ASP A 104 8.74 12.52 -13.24
N ASP A 105 9.52 12.53 -12.15
CA ASP A 105 9.37 13.45 -11.01
C ASP A 105 7.95 13.49 -10.39
N ILE A 106 7.34 12.31 -10.19
CA ILE A 106 5.99 12.15 -9.62
C ILE A 106 6.03 12.40 -8.10
N ARG A 107 5.17 13.30 -7.61
CA ARG A 107 5.06 13.69 -6.20
C ARG A 107 3.61 13.91 -5.79
N ILE A 108 3.29 13.57 -4.55
CA ILE A 108 2.00 13.90 -3.91
C ILE A 108 2.27 14.84 -2.72
N ARG A 109 1.57 15.98 -2.65
CA ARG A 109 1.76 17.01 -1.63
C ARG A 109 0.43 17.46 -1.02
N LYS A 110 0.35 17.42 0.32
CA LYS A 110 -0.76 17.97 1.09
C LYS A 110 -0.61 19.48 1.24
N GLY A 111 -1.71 20.23 1.16
CA GLY A 111 -1.74 21.67 1.44
C GLY A 111 -1.05 22.57 0.40
N GLU A 112 -0.62 22.04 -0.75
CA GLU A 112 -0.23 22.86 -1.90
C GLU A 112 -1.51 23.24 -2.67
N LEU A 113 -1.68 24.54 -2.98
CA LEU A 113 -2.75 24.99 -3.88
C LEU A 113 -2.67 24.22 -5.19
N CYS A 114 -3.62 23.32 -5.41
CA CYS A 114 -3.61 22.45 -6.57
C CYS A 114 -4.53 22.99 -7.66
N LYS A 115 -3.93 23.37 -8.78
CA LYS A 115 -4.66 23.72 -9.99
C LYS A 115 -4.28 22.75 -11.08
N ILE A 116 -5.28 22.11 -11.70
CA ILE A 116 -5.06 21.20 -12.83
C ILE A 116 -4.22 21.93 -13.88
N THR A 117 -3.11 21.32 -14.25
CA THR A 117 -2.13 21.90 -15.16
C THR A 117 -1.70 20.85 -16.18
N PRO A 118 -1.74 21.14 -17.49
CA PRO A 118 -2.31 22.36 -18.08
C PRO A 118 -3.86 22.34 -18.01
N PRO A 119 -4.55 23.47 -18.22
CA PRO A 119 -6.02 23.53 -18.15
C PRO A 119 -6.71 22.58 -19.13
N GLU A 120 -6.11 22.33 -20.29
CA GLU A 120 -6.65 21.39 -21.29
C GLU A 120 -6.62 19.93 -20.80
N ALA A 121 -5.94 19.67 -19.69
CA ALA A 121 -5.92 18.35 -19.08
C ALA A 121 -7.00 18.12 -18.02
N GLU A 122 -7.83 19.14 -17.77
CA GLU A 122 -9.02 19.02 -16.94
C GLU A 122 -10.00 18.05 -17.62
N PRO A 123 -10.40 16.96 -16.94
CA PRO A 123 -11.39 16.04 -17.48
C PRO A 123 -12.68 16.81 -17.76
N LEU A 124 -13.22 16.67 -18.97
CA LEU A 124 -14.56 17.19 -19.25
C LEU A 124 -15.54 16.48 -18.32
N GLU A 125 -16.36 17.24 -17.60
CA GLU A 125 -17.49 16.73 -16.84
C GLU A 125 -18.52 16.12 -17.81
N ASP A 126 -18.27 14.88 -18.25
CA ASP A 126 -19.24 14.10 -19.02
C ASP A 126 -19.15 12.63 -18.60
N ASP A 127 -19.63 12.38 -17.38
CA ASP A 127 -20.51 11.25 -17.02
C ASP A 127 -20.95 11.35 -15.54
N LEU A 128 -21.30 12.56 -15.06
CA LEU A 128 -22.00 12.74 -13.79
C LEU A 128 -23.51 12.61 -14.05
N ASN A 129 -24.02 11.39 -13.91
CA ASN A 129 -25.41 11.22 -13.48
C ASN A 129 -25.43 10.50 -12.14
N THR A 130 -25.19 11.25 -11.05
CA THR A 130 -25.97 11.10 -9.83
C THR A 130 -25.80 12.32 -8.94
N THR A 131 -26.93 12.98 -8.74
CA THR A 131 -27.21 14.08 -7.83
C THR A 131 -26.73 13.78 -6.40
N TYR A 132 -25.89 14.64 -5.85
CA TYR A 132 -25.90 14.92 -4.40
C TYR A 132 -25.85 16.43 -4.19
N GLU A 133 -26.88 16.91 -3.50
CA GLU A 133 -27.14 18.30 -3.12
C GLU A 133 -26.03 18.89 -2.24
N PRO A 134 -25.81 20.22 -2.27
CA PRO A 134 -24.75 20.87 -1.54
C PRO A 134 -25.07 20.96 -0.04
N PHE A 135 -24.28 20.29 0.80
CA PHE A 135 -24.27 20.57 2.23
C PHE A 135 -23.49 21.85 2.52
N ASN A 136 -24.24 22.92 2.80
CA ASN A 136 -23.77 24.15 3.42
C ASN A 136 -23.11 23.85 4.78
N TYR A 137 -21.79 24.03 4.86
CA TYR A 137 -21.14 24.39 6.11
C TYR A 137 -20.21 25.58 5.87
N THR A 138 -20.68 26.76 6.27
CA THR A 138 -19.87 27.95 6.47
C THR A 138 -18.99 27.72 7.69
N TYR A 139 -17.70 27.44 7.49
CA TYR A 139 -16.70 27.59 8.53
C TYR A 139 -15.84 28.82 8.22
N ASP A 140 -16.00 29.82 9.09
CA ASP A 140 -15.15 30.98 9.20
C ASP A 140 -13.83 30.53 9.86
N PHE A 141 -12.71 30.62 9.15
CA PHE A 141 -11.39 30.38 9.74
C PHE A 141 -10.48 31.58 9.54
N LYS A 142 -10.25 32.26 10.67
CA LYS A 142 -9.17 33.21 10.87
C LYS A 142 -7.83 32.59 10.54
N THR A 143 -7.02 33.41 9.89
CA THR A 143 -5.60 33.20 9.61
C THR A 143 -4.80 32.94 10.89
N SER A 144 -4.03 31.85 10.89
CA SER A 144 -2.78 31.73 11.64
C SER A 144 -1.93 30.61 11.03
N SER A 145 -0.68 30.96 10.79
CA SER A 145 0.43 30.22 10.18
C SER A 145 0.77 28.89 10.87
N GLU A 146 0.86 27.81 10.09
CA GLU A 146 2.09 27.05 9.74
C GLU A 146 1.71 25.74 9.01
N PRO A 147 2.21 25.47 7.78
CA PRO A 147 1.98 24.18 7.13
C PRO A 147 3.10 23.19 7.42
N SER A 148 2.76 22.08 8.06
CA SER A 148 3.59 20.87 8.18
C SER A 148 3.70 20.17 6.82
N ASN A 149 4.89 20.27 6.20
CA ASN A 149 5.23 19.65 4.92
C ASN A 149 5.39 18.12 5.04
N TYR A 150 4.44 17.34 4.53
CA TYR A 150 4.68 15.97 4.10
C TYR A 150 4.70 15.92 2.57
N THR A 151 5.85 15.53 2.01
CA THR A 151 6.04 15.30 0.56
C THR A 151 6.32 13.82 0.37
N TYR A 152 5.48 13.11 -0.38
CA TYR A 152 5.76 11.73 -0.80
C TYR A 152 6.43 11.77 -2.18
N ASP A 153 7.72 11.45 -2.24
CA ASP A 153 8.48 11.23 -3.48
C ASP A 153 8.46 9.72 -3.81
N PHE A 154 7.92 9.36 -4.97
CA PHE A 154 8.03 8.00 -5.52
C PHE A 154 9.42 7.83 -6.15
N ASN A 155 10.28 7.01 -5.55
CA ASN A 155 11.44 6.44 -6.25
C ASN A 155 11.37 4.91 -6.15
N THR A 156 11.19 4.30 -7.31
CA THR A 156 11.04 2.87 -7.51
C THR A 156 12.36 2.14 -7.28
N THR A 157 12.36 1.15 -6.38
CA THR A 157 13.32 0.05 -6.40
C THR A 157 12.55 -1.25 -6.34
N TYR A 158 12.34 -1.86 -7.51
CA TYR A 158 12.18 -3.31 -7.63
C TYR A 158 12.74 -3.73 -9.00
N GLU A 159 13.85 -4.47 -8.97
CA GLU A 159 14.43 -5.11 -10.14
C GLU A 159 13.58 -6.31 -10.57
N PRO A 160 13.44 -6.54 -11.89
CA PRO A 160 13.42 -7.88 -12.42
C PRO A 160 14.66 -8.16 -13.29
N ILE A 161 15.20 -9.35 -13.07
CA ILE A 161 16.33 -9.97 -13.73
C ILE A 161 16.03 -10.20 -15.22
N ASN A 162 17.06 -10.02 -16.06
CA ASN A 162 17.14 -10.28 -17.51
C ASN A 162 16.40 -9.32 -18.46
N SER A 163 17.02 -8.17 -18.74
CA SER A 163 17.01 -7.65 -20.11
C SER A 163 18.27 -6.82 -20.38
N THR A 164 18.97 -7.22 -21.44
CA THR A 164 20.17 -6.57 -21.96
C THR A 164 19.80 -5.22 -22.56
N TYR A 165 20.25 -4.12 -21.95
CA TYR A 165 20.16 -2.79 -22.56
C TYR A 165 21.53 -2.23 -22.92
N TYR A 166 21.64 -1.80 -24.17
CA TYR A 166 22.79 -1.11 -24.73
C TYR A 166 22.90 0.30 -24.15
N ARG A 167 24.14 0.67 -23.79
CA ARG A 167 24.53 2.01 -23.34
C ARG A 167 24.77 2.92 -24.54
N THR A 168 24.00 4.00 -24.69
CA THR A 168 24.33 5.14 -25.57
C THR A 168 24.01 6.44 -24.82
N SER A 169 25.02 7.17 -24.35
CA SER A 169 25.73 8.28 -25.02
C SER A 169 24.86 9.53 -25.23
N SER A 170 25.11 10.48 -24.33
CA SER A 170 24.66 11.88 -24.24
C SER A 170 24.84 12.71 -25.52
N THR A 171 23.88 13.62 -25.81
CA THR A 171 24.12 14.96 -26.39
C THR A 171 22.95 15.92 -26.06
N PRO A 172 23.17 17.26 -26.06
CA PRO A 172 22.59 18.18 -25.08
C PRO A 172 21.31 18.88 -25.53
N ALA A 173 20.36 19.08 -24.60
CA ALA A 173 19.15 19.88 -24.81
C ALA A 173 19.35 21.37 -24.43
N PRO A 174 18.62 22.30 -25.08
CA PRO A 174 18.70 23.73 -24.82
C PRO A 174 17.86 24.15 -23.60
N ARG A 175 18.30 25.27 -23.01
CA ARG A 175 18.00 25.81 -21.68
C ARG A 175 16.65 26.55 -21.60
N THR A 176 15.78 26.14 -20.67
CA THR A 176 14.73 26.98 -20.06
C THR A 176 14.72 26.77 -18.55
N THR A 177 14.56 27.87 -17.82
CA THR A 177 14.78 28.14 -16.39
C THR A 177 14.46 27.00 -15.40
N LEU A 178 15.54 26.33 -14.99
CA LEU A 178 15.71 25.42 -13.86
C LEU A 178 15.22 26.08 -12.56
N LYS A 179 14.55 25.33 -11.66
CA LYS A 179 14.73 25.58 -10.22
C LYS A 179 16.23 25.59 -10.01
N LYS A 180 16.79 26.75 -9.69
CA LYS A 180 18.24 26.98 -9.66
C LYS A 180 18.84 25.92 -8.73
N HIS A 181 19.45 24.88 -9.31
CA HIS A 181 20.30 23.99 -8.53
C HIS A 181 21.31 24.88 -7.82
N ALA A 182 21.48 24.65 -6.52
CA ALA A 182 22.65 25.06 -5.77
C ALA A 182 23.93 24.99 -6.62
N ILE A 183 24.41 26.14 -7.10
CA ILE A 183 25.61 26.22 -7.93
C ILE A 183 26.81 26.20 -6.99
N CYS A 184 27.43 25.04 -6.80
CA CYS A 184 28.69 24.93 -6.06
C CYS A 184 29.86 25.49 -6.88
N GLN A 185 30.77 26.21 -6.25
CA GLN A 185 31.98 26.75 -6.88
C GLN A 185 33.18 25.82 -6.67
N ASN A 186 33.25 25.21 -5.49
CA ASN A 186 34.30 24.30 -5.05
C ASN A 186 33.74 23.22 -4.09
N ASP A 187 34.52 22.18 -3.81
CA ASP A 187 34.07 21.03 -2.99
C ASP A 187 33.69 21.42 -1.55
N ARG A 188 34.19 22.54 -1.01
CA ARG A 188 33.84 22.99 0.35
C ARG A 188 32.42 23.55 0.44
N ASP A 189 31.82 23.90 -0.68
CA ASP A 189 30.42 24.34 -0.72
C ASP A 189 29.47 23.13 -0.54
N CYS A 190 29.96 21.91 -0.80
CA CYS A 190 29.24 20.68 -0.56
C CYS A 190 29.54 20.16 0.85
N LEU A 191 28.50 20.00 1.65
CA LEU A 191 28.59 19.51 3.01
C LEU A 191 28.88 18.01 3.04
N ASN A 192 29.29 17.52 4.20
CA ASN A 192 29.51 16.10 4.49
C ASN A 192 30.45 15.38 3.50
N GLY A 193 31.39 16.10 2.89
CA GLY A 193 32.38 15.54 1.97
C GLY A 193 31.88 15.34 0.54
N GLY A 194 30.81 16.05 0.15
CA GLY A 194 30.36 16.10 -1.24
C GLY A 194 31.40 16.71 -2.18
N LEU A 195 31.36 16.28 -3.44
CA LEU A 195 32.25 16.77 -4.48
C LEU A 195 31.49 17.70 -5.42
N CYS A 196 32.03 18.89 -5.69
CA CYS A 196 31.40 19.83 -6.60
C CYS A 196 31.67 19.43 -8.05
N ARG A 197 30.63 18.99 -8.75
CA ARG A 197 30.71 18.58 -10.15
C ARG A 197 30.25 19.71 -11.06
N LYS A 198 31.08 20.05 -12.05
CA LYS A 198 30.80 21.10 -13.05
C LYS A 198 30.33 20.43 -14.35
N LEU A 199 29.12 20.77 -14.81
CA LEU A 199 28.50 20.20 -16.01
C LEU A 199 28.75 21.04 -17.28
N GLY A 200 29.40 22.21 -17.15
CA GLY A 200 29.61 23.18 -18.24
C GLY A 200 28.47 24.18 -18.37
N ARG A 201 28.72 25.35 -19.02
CA ARG A 201 27.79 26.50 -19.12
C ARG A 201 27.37 27.15 -17.78
N GLY A 202 28.20 27.01 -16.74
CA GLY A 202 27.97 27.62 -15.43
C GLY A 202 27.01 26.84 -14.53
N GLU A 203 26.67 25.59 -14.88
CA GLU A 203 25.90 24.68 -14.05
C GLU A 203 26.86 23.76 -13.27
N SER A 204 26.63 23.64 -11.97
CA SER A 204 27.35 22.77 -11.07
C SER A 204 26.44 22.27 -9.96
N PHE A 205 26.76 21.11 -9.39
CA PHE A 205 25.98 20.45 -8.34
C PHE A 205 26.88 19.65 -7.40
N CYS A 206 26.38 19.38 -6.20
CA CYS A 206 27.08 18.53 -5.23
C CYS A 206 26.79 17.05 -5.47
N ASP A 207 27.84 16.28 -5.73
CA ASP A 207 27.84 14.82 -5.80
C ASP A 207 28.05 14.27 -4.40
N CYS A 208 26.98 13.77 -3.80
CA CYS A 208 26.95 13.41 -2.39
C CYS A 208 27.59 12.04 -2.13
N PRO A 209 28.40 11.92 -1.06
CA PRO A 209 28.92 10.63 -0.66
C PRO A 209 27.77 9.75 -0.13
N PRO A 210 27.98 8.43 -0.06
CA PRO A 210 26.97 7.53 0.47
C PRO A 210 26.52 7.98 1.86
N LEU A 211 25.24 7.77 2.16
CA LEU A 211 24.56 8.16 3.40
C LEU A 211 24.16 9.64 3.52
N PHE A 212 24.46 10.47 2.51
CA PHE A 212 24.07 11.89 2.48
C PHE A 212 23.29 12.23 1.20
N VAL A 213 22.34 13.16 1.33
CA VAL A 213 21.46 13.64 0.27
C VAL A 213 21.15 15.12 0.48
N GLY A 214 20.56 15.77 -0.51
CA GLY A 214 20.25 17.20 -0.48
C GLY A 214 20.97 17.95 -1.60
N GLU A 215 20.68 19.24 -1.75
CA GLU A 215 21.31 20.05 -2.80
C GLU A 215 22.79 20.34 -2.51
N TRP A 216 23.15 20.36 -1.24
CA TRP A 216 24.50 20.57 -0.72
C TRP A 216 24.98 19.36 0.09
N CYS A 217 24.34 18.20 -0.04
CA CYS A 217 24.61 17.00 0.78
C CYS A 217 24.41 17.23 2.28
N GLU A 218 23.50 18.14 2.63
CA GLU A 218 23.26 18.63 3.98
C GLU A 218 22.48 17.66 4.86
N LEU A 219 21.69 16.74 4.27
CA LEU A 219 20.85 15.81 5.01
C LEU A 219 21.46 14.42 5.04
N GLY A 220 21.54 13.82 6.23
CA GLY A 220 21.78 12.39 6.34
C GLY A 220 20.58 11.56 5.84
N LEU A 221 20.80 10.38 5.27
CA LEU A 221 19.72 9.50 4.81
C LEU A 221 18.69 9.20 5.92
N CYS A 222 19.17 8.96 7.15
CA CYS A 222 18.27 8.73 8.28
C CYS A 222 17.62 10.00 8.81
N GLU A 223 18.21 11.17 8.62
CA GLU A 223 17.59 12.44 8.98
C GLU A 223 16.38 12.72 8.07
N LYS A 224 16.55 12.49 6.75
CA LYS A 224 15.45 12.54 5.78
C LYS A 224 14.36 11.49 6.07
N MET A 225 14.75 10.27 6.48
CA MET A 225 13.82 9.16 6.71
C MET A 225 13.23 9.12 8.13
N HIS A 226 13.72 9.96 9.06
CA HIS A 226 13.41 9.88 10.49
C HIS A 226 11.91 10.00 10.77
N SER A 227 11.26 11.01 10.21
CA SER A 227 9.83 11.26 10.40
C SER A 227 8.99 10.10 9.84
N LYS A 228 9.37 9.57 8.68
CA LYS A 228 8.69 8.42 8.04
C LYS A 228 8.80 7.15 8.89
N CYS A 229 10.01 6.80 9.34
CA CYS A 229 10.17 5.63 10.20
C CYS A 229 9.41 5.80 11.52
N ARG A 230 9.46 6.99 12.12
CA ARG A 230 8.76 7.28 13.38
C ARG A 230 7.24 7.14 13.25
N ALA A 231 6.67 7.62 12.14
CA ALA A 231 5.23 7.46 11.85
C ALA A 231 4.83 5.98 11.79
N MET A 232 5.75 5.10 11.38
CA MET A 232 5.54 3.66 11.34
C MET A 232 5.80 2.94 12.69
N GLY A 233 6.19 3.66 13.76
CA GLY A 233 6.66 3.04 15.01
C GLY A 233 8.04 2.38 14.90
N ALA A 234 8.82 2.74 13.88
CA ALA A 234 10.14 2.23 13.59
C ALA A 234 11.24 3.27 13.90
N ILE A 235 12.47 2.80 13.97
CA ILE A 235 13.67 3.64 13.98
C ILE A 235 14.38 3.54 12.63
N CYS A 236 14.98 4.64 12.18
CA CYS A 236 15.84 4.57 11.02
C CYS A 236 17.21 4.04 11.40
N LYS A 237 17.73 3.08 10.64
CA LYS A 237 19.13 2.66 10.71
C LYS A 237 19.74 2.58 9.32
N ILE A 238 21.06 2.69 9.26
CA ILE A 238 21.81 2.44 8.03
C ILE A 238 22.09 0.94 7.91
N ALA A 239 21.73 0.36 6.77
CA ALA A 239 22.04 -1.00 6.37
C ALA A 239 22.84 -0.97 5.06
N GLY A 240 24.15 -1.14 5.16
CA GLY A 240 25.06 -0.95 4.02
C GLY A 240 25.15 0.52 3.63
N LEU A 241 24.71 0.85 2.41
CA LEU A 241 24.67 2.23 1.89
C LEU A 241 23.26 2.85 1.89
N ASN A 242 22.27 2.13 2.42
CA ASN A 242 20.87 2.55 2.43
C ASN A 242 20.39 2.83 3.86
N ALA A 243 19.46 3.77 4.00
CA ALA A 243 18.67 3.90 5.22
C ALA A 243 17.45 2.96 5.14
N VAL A 244 17.15 2.28 6.24
CA VAL A 244 16.04 1.33 6.36
C VAL A 244 15.32 1.60 7.68
N CYS A 245 13.99 1.56 7.67
CA CYS A 245 13.21 1.57 8.89
C CYS A 245 13.21 0.17 9.53
N GLU A 246 13.66 0.08 10.77
CA GLU A 246 13.61 -1.14 11.57
C GLU A 246 12.68 -0.96 12.77
N CYS A 247 11.78 -1.93 12.94
CA CYS A 247 10.89 -1.98 14.09
C CYS A 247 11.68 -2.16 15.39
N LEU A 248 11.20 -1.52 16.46
CA LEU A 248 11.81 -1.62 17.79
C LEU A 248 11.77 -3.07 18.32
N PRO A 249 12.70 -3.46 19.22
CA PRO A 249 12.68 -4.78 19.83
C PRO A 249 11.32 -5.10 20.44
N GLY A 250 10.78 -6.30 20.14
CA GLY A 250 9.45 -6.71 20.59
C GLY A 250 8.31 -6.33 19.66
N THR A 251 8.58 -5.55 18.61
CA THR A 251 7.59 -5.18 17.58
C THR A 251 7.92 -5.81 16.22
N ILE A 252 6.91 -5.93 15.34
CA ILE A 252 7.05 -6.46 13.98
C ILE A 252 6.24 -5.62 13.00
N TYR A 253 6.83 -5.39 11.82
CA TYR A 253 6.15 -4.69 10.74
C TYR A 253 4.98 -5.52 10.20
N ARG A 254 3.79 -4.94 10.20
CA ARG A 254 2.56 -5.56 9.70
C ARG A 254 2.10 -4.84 8.44
N ARG A 255 2.13 -5.55 7.31
CA ARG A 255 1.75 -4.99 6.01
C ARG A 255 0.32 -4.45 5.97
N LYS A 256 -0.61 -5.04 6.72
CA LYS A 256 -2.02 -4.62 6.73
C LYS A 256 -2.21 -3.24 7.36
N SER A 257 -1.50 -2.93 8.43
CA SER A 257 -1.56 -1.63 9.10
C SER A 257 -0.51 -0.65 8.59
N GLY A 258 0.56 -1.15 7.97
CA GLY A 258 1.71 -0.33 7.60
C GLY A 258 2.55 0.11 8.80
N LEU A 259 2.35 -0.51 9.98
CA LEU A 259 2.95 -0.11 11.25
C LEU A 259 3.76 -1.24 11.89
N CYS A 260 4.69 -0.87 12.77
CA CYS A 260 5.33 -1.77 13.71
C CYS A 260 4.38 -1.99 14.90
N GLU A 261 3.87 -3.21 15.02
CA GLU A 261 2.96 -3.61 16.11
C GLU A 261 3.69 -4.53 17.08
N ASP A 262 3.24 -4.55 18.34
CA ASP A 262 3.76 -5.49 19.32
C ASP A 262 3.58 -6.94 18.86
N ILE A 263 4.66 -7.71 18.97
CA ILE A 263 4.63 -9.16 18.74
C ILE A 263 3.73 -9.83 19.79
N CYS A 264 3.82 -9.33 21.03
CA CYS A 264 3.05 -9.78 22.19
C CYS A 264 2.08 -8.69 22.67
N ASP A 265 1.00 -8.52 21.93
CA ASP A 265 -0.17 -7.75 22.37
C ASP A 265 -0.96 -8.54 23.45
N PRO A 266 -1.58 -7.86 24.45
CA PRO A 266 -2.38 -8.49 25.51
C PRO A 266 -3.43 -9.51 25.05
N TRP A 267 -3.99 -9.35 23.86
CA TRP A 267 -5.09 -10.19 23.34
C TRP A 267 -4.61 -11.42 22.56
N LYS A 268 -3.30 -11.62 22.41
CA LYS A 268 -2.71 -12.71 21.62
C LYS A 268 -2.84 -14.08 22.29
N CYS A 269 -2.88 -14.11 23.61
CA CYS A 269 -2.99 -15.31 24.44
C CYS A 269 -4.17 -15.13 25.39
N ASP A 270 -5.20 -15.97 25.26
CA ASP A 270 -6.46 -15.82 26.02
C ASP A 270 -6.25 -16.20 27.50
N HIS A 271 -5.62 -17.35 27.74
CA HIS A 271 -5.27 -17.85 29.06
C HIS A 271 -3.81 -18.31 29.11
N GLY A 272 -2.88 -17.36 29.00
CA GLY A 272 -1.46 -17.65 29.08
C GLY A 272 -0.58 -16.44 28.88
N LYS A 273 0.73 -16.62 29.06
CA LYS A 273 1.74 -15.57 28.86
C LYS A 273 2.28 -15.61 27.44
N CYS A 274 2.29 -14.47 26.78
CA CYS A 274 2.95 -14.33 25.48
C CYS A 274 4.47 -14.27 25.64
N GLN A 275 5.18 -15.04 24.83
CA GLN A 275 6.64 -15.06 24.78
C GLN A 275 7.12 -14.80 23.35
N VAL A 276 7.97 -13.79 23.16
CA VAL A 276 8.59 -13.46 21.86
C VAL A 276 9.66 -14.52 21.52
N ILE A 277 9.59 -15.05 20.30
CA ILE A 277 10.57 -15.98 19.73
C ILE A 277 11.00 -15.45 18.36
N GLY A 278 12.19 -14.82 18.32
CA GLY A 278 12.69 -14.19 17.10
C GLY A 278 11.75 -13.08 16.62
N ARG A 279 11.14 -13.28 15.45
CA ARG A 279 10.12 -12.38 14.87
C ARG A 279 8.68 -12.91 15.03
N ASN A 280 8.47 -13.87 15.92
CA ASN A 280 7.17 -14.48 16.16
C ASN A 280 6.89 -14.58 17.66
N TYR A 281 5.74 -15.16 18.04
CA TYR A 281 5.38 -15.39 19.43
C TYR A 281 4.88 -16.81 19.65
N ARG A 282 4.94 -17.25 20.91
CA ARG A 282 4.18 -18.40 21.40
C ARG A 282 3.43 -18.02 22.67
N CYS A 283 2.30 -18.66 22.92
CA CYS A 283 1.63 -18.59 24.20
C CYS A 283 2.10 -19.73 25.10
N ILE A 284 2.44 -19.41 26.34
CA ILE A 284 2.65 -20.38 27.42
C ILE A 284 1.34 -20.42 28.19
N CYS A 285 0.57 -21.49 28.02
CA CYS A 285 -0.77 -21.59 28.58
C CYS A 285 -0.77 -21.78 30.09
N ASP A 286 -1.75 -21.16 30.73
CA ASP A 286 -2.07 -21.36 32.13
C ASP A 286 -2.59 -22.80 32.34
N GLU A 287 -2.58 -23.25 33.59
CA GLU A 287 -2.94 -24.62 33.95
C GLU A 287 -4.39 -24.95 33.51
N GLY A 288 -4.57 -26.07 32.81
CA GLY A 288 -5.88 -26.47 32.29
C GLY A 288 -6.29 -25.81 30.97
N TYR A 289 -5.45 -24.99 30.35
CA TYR A 289 -5.66 -24.46 29.01
C TYR A 289 -4.65 -25.00 28.00
N THR A 290 -5.09 -25.16 26.76
CA THR A 290 -4.28 -25.70 25.66
C THR A 290 -4.57 -24.95 24.36
N GLY A 291 -3.84 -25.29 23.29
CA GLY A 291 -3.95 -24.61 21.99
C GLY A 291 -2.88 -23.54 21.79
N SER A 292 -2.71 -23.08 20.56
CA SER A 292 -1.67 -22.10 20.22
C SER A 292 -1.94 -20.70 20.76
N LYS A 293 -3.20 -20.40 21.12
CA LYS A 293 -3.64 -19.16 21.78
C LYS A 293 -4.15 -19.38 23.21
N CYS A 294 -4.04 -20.60 23.73
CA CYS A 294 -4.55 -20.98 25.06
C CYS A 294 -6.06 -20.79 25.23
N ASP A 295 -6.81 -20.94 24.14
CA ASP A 295 -8.26 -20.76 24.02
C ASP A 295 -9.04 -22.07 24.28
N GLN A 296 -8.35 -23.20 24.41
CA GLN A 296 -8.99 -24.52 24.49
C GLN A 296 -8.96 -25.06 25.92
N LYS A 297 -10.14 -25.16 26.55
CA LYS A 297 -10.32 -26.00 27.73
C LYS A 297 -10.37 -27.47 27.30
N PRO A 298 -9.64 -28.38 27.94
CA PRO A 298 -9.68 -29.80 27.60
C PRO A 298 -11.12 -30.28 27.73
N LYS A 299 -11.66 -30.87 26.67
CA LYS A 299 -12.98 -31.50 26.71
C LYS A 299 -12.93 -32.56 27.78
N GLN A 300 -13.66 -32.36 28.87
CA GLN A 300 -13.88 -33.37 29.89
C GLN A 300 -14.41 -34.60 29.14
N LYS A 301 -13.65 -35.70 29.12
CA LYS A 301 -14.11 -36.95 28.47
C LYS A 301 -15.46 -37.27 29.09
N GLN A 302 -16.54 -37.14 28.32
CA GLN A 302 -17.85 -37.64 28.76
C GLN A 302 -17.65 -39.07 29.22
N ASN A 303 -18.12 -39.37 30.42
CA ASN A 303 -17.89 -40.65 31.05
C ASN A 303 -18.70 -41.70 30.28
N VAL A 304 -18.13 -42.23 29.19
CA VAL A 304 -18.75 -43.21 28.29
C VAL A 304 -19.22 -44.44 29.08
N PHE A 305 -18.54 -44.74 30.19
CA PHE A 305 -18.95 -45.76 31.14
C PHE A 305 -20.34 -45.51 31.75
N ALA A 306 -20.68 -44.27 32.10
CA ALA A 306 -21.99 -43.93 32.67
C ALA A 306 -23.14 -44.17 31.66
N VAL A 307 -22.90 -43.88 30.38
CA VAL A 307 -23.88 -44.13 29.31
C VAL A 307 -24.09 -45.64 29.12
N TRP A 308 -23.01 -46.43 29.15
CA TRP A 308 -23.09 -47.89 29.06
C TRP A 308 -23.84 -48.52 30.23
N PHE A 309 -23.66 -48.02 31.46
CA PHE A 309 -24.43 -48.51 32.61
C PHE A 309 -25.94 -48.26 32.45
N ILE A 310 -26.35 -47.12 31.89
CA ILE A 310 -27.77 -46.82 31.62
C ILE A 310 -28.31 -47.77 30.55
N VAL A 311 -27.57 -48.01 29.46
CA VAL A 311 -28.00 -48.94 28.40
C VAL A 311 -28.16 -50.37 28.92
N LEU A 312 -27.20 -50.87 29.72
CA LEU A 312 -27.27 -52.20 30.31
C LEU A 312 -28.44 -52.34 31.29
N ALA A 313 -28.72 -51.31 32.10
CA ALA A 313 -29.86 -51.28 33.00
C ALA A 313 -31.20 -51.34 32.23
N VAL A 314 -31.34 -50.60 31.13
CA VAL A 314 -32.54 -50.64 30.29
C VAL A 314 -32.73 -52.01 29.64
N ILE A 315 -31.67 -52.59 29.07
CA ILE A 315 -31.72 -53.95 28.49
C ILE A 315 -32.14 -54.98 29.55
N SER A 316 -31.56 -54.91 30.75
CA SER A 316 -31.90 -55.80 31.87
C SER A 316 -33.36 -55.65 32.30
N MET A 317 -33.91 -54.44 32.33
CA MET A 317 -35.31 -54.21 32.69
C MET A 317 -36.25 -54.72 31.59
N SER A 318 -35.92 -54.51 30.31
CA SER A 318 -36.73 -55.02 29.20
C SER A 318 -36.78 -56.54 29.14
N THR A 319 -35.65 -57.23 29.36
CA THR A 319 -35.64 -58.70 29.41
C THR A 319 -36.43 -59.25 30.59
N PHE A 320 -36.37 -58.60 31.75
CA PHE A 320 -37.15 -58.98 32.91
C PHE A 320 -38.66 -58.86 32.67
N VAL A 321 -39.11 -57.76 32.03
CA VAL A 321 -40.52 -57.58 31.65
C VAL A 321 -40.97 -58.65 30.65
N LEU A 322 -40.15 -58.99 29.66
CA LEU A 322 -40.45 -60.07 28.70
C LEU A 322 -40.52 -61.45 29.37
N LEU A 323 -39.65 -61.73 30.34
CA LEU A 323 -39.70 -62.98 31.12
C LEU A 323 -40.96 -63.07 31.96
N ILE A 324 -41.36 -62.00 32.64
CA ILE A 324 -42.64 -61.96 33.36
C ILE A 324 -43.81 -62.15 32.38
N GLY A 325 -43.78 -61.48 31.22
CA GLY A 325 -44.81 -61.61 30.19
C GLY A 325 -44.96 -63.05 29.68
N THR A 326 -43.84 -63.72 29.40
CA THR A 326 -43.84 -65.12 28.94
C THR A 326 -44.29 -66.08 30.03
N LEU A 327 -43.88 -65.90 31.29
CA LEU A 327 -44.36 -66.68 32.42
C LEU A 327 -45.88 -66.50 32.62
N CYS A 328 -46.39 -65.27 32.56
CA CYS A 328 -47.82 -65.00 32.60
C CYS A 328 -48.58 -65.69 31.47
N PHE A 329 -48.03 -65.64 30.25
CA PHE A 329 -48.62 -66.32 29.08
C PHE A 329 -48.65 -67.84 29.24
N ILE A 330 -47.56 -68.45 29.72
CA ILE A 330 -47.49 -69.89 30.00
C ILE A 330 -48.49 -70.29 31.10
N CYS A 331 -48.60 -69.50 32.17
CA CYS A 331 -49.59 -69.72 33.23
C CYS A 331 -51.03 -69.63 32.70
N HIS A 332 -51.32 -68.64 31.85
CA HIS A 332 -52.62 -68.50 31.21
C HIS A 332 -52.92 -69.68 30.27
N PHE A 333 -51.96 -70.09 29.45
CA PHE A 333 -52.10 -71.21 28.52
C PHE A 333 -52.30 -72.54 29.24
N LYS A 334 -51.54 -72.82 30.31
CA LYS A 334 -51.76 -73.99 31.18
C LYS A 334 -53.15 -74.00 31.81
N ARG A 335 -53.65 -72.83 32.24
CA ARG A 335 -55.00 -72.69 32.80
C ARG A 335 -56.10 -72.88 31.74
N SER A 336 -55.82 -72.57 30.48
CA SER A 336 -56.75 -72.74 29.35
C SER A 336 -56.84 -74.18 28.84
N MET A 337 -55.77 -74.98 28.94
CA MET A 337 -55.76 -76.39 28.50
C MET A 337 -56.10 -77.41 29.61
N GLY A 338 -56.25 -76.94 30.86
CA GLY A 338 -56.65 -77.76 32.01
C GLY A 338 -58.16 -77.77 32.30
N LYS A 339 -58.99 -77.41 31.33
CA LYS A 339 -60.46 -77.43 31.40
C LYS A 339 -61.05 -78.28 30.29
#